data_AF-A0A1F3LHB5-F1
#
_entry.id   AF-A0A1F3LHB5-F1
#
_cell.length_a   1.000
_cell.length_b   1.000
_cell.length_c   1.000
_cell.angle_alpha   90.00
_cell.angle_beta   90.00
_cell.angle_gamma   90.00
#
_symmetry.space_group_name_H-M   'P 1'
#
loop_
_entity.id
_entity.type
_entity.pdbx_description
1 polymer ?
#
loop_
_entity_poly.entity_id
_entity_poly.type
_entity_poly.pdbx_seq_one_letter_code
_entity_poly.pdbx_strand_id
1 'polypeptide(L)'
;MPYVTRYTKQITPHITVAAFIDSLKNDLDKAAMLLAPYDSARITTTQTVIPNSDQFYNNRNLRFNYYAVKALQARLYLWIGDYDNAILAANEVITRGSANLVYFHTGNINDPNPRNKDYTFSTEHLFAVNVQGQYDIIWPYIRRYASDGINTNYNKLFHNGTVADNLFEIQTKPQMSLSDYRYKELYNKVSTTEYLLLKFTYVELSVYKDKMPLIKLPEMYYILSEAFNEKGDQVTAINYLNTVRINRGVASSFNLATTLTKEEVTAEIEKEYRKEFISEGQLFYYYKRLGKTSMTGTSKVMDNTVYVLPLPQKEIEMGGR
;
A
#
# COMPACT_ATOMS: atom_id res chain seq x y z
N MET A 1 -0.76 23.79 -6.61
CA MET A 1 -0.19 23.19 -7.84
C MET A 1 -1.13 23.45 -9.01
N PRO A 2 -0.65 23.48 -10.26
CA PRO A 2 -1.54 23.61 -11.41
C PRO A 2 -2.32 22.30 -11.65
N TYR A 3 -3.56 22.41 -12.14
CA TYR A 3 -4.35 21.26 -12.60
C TYR A 3 -4.59 21.42 -14.11
N VAL A 4 -3.90 20.61 -14.91
CA VAL A 4 -3.83 20.79 -16.37
C VAL A 4 -4.92 19.97 -17.05
N THR A 5 -5.90 20.64 -17.67
CA THR A 5 -7.04 19.99 -18.33
C THR A 5 -7.02 20.09 -19.85
N ARG A 6 -6.04 20.78 -20.43
CA ARG A 6 -5.92 21.00 -21.88
C ARG A 6 -4.46 20.95 -22.33
N TYR A 7 -4.24 20.40 -23.52
CA TYR A 7 -2.93 20.44 -24.18
C TYR A 7 -2.71 21.83 -24.79
N THR A 8 -1.85 22.65 -24.18
CA THR A 8 -1.59 24.03 -24.60
C THR A 8 -0.18 24.47 -24.22
N LYS A 9 0.33 25.51 -24.89
CA LYS A 9 1.59 26.19 -24.53
C LYS A 9 1.41 27.25 -23.44
N GLN A 10 0.16 27.54 -23.06
CA GLN A 10 -0.15 28.54 -22.05
C GLN A 10 0.17 28.01 -20.65
N ILE A 11 0.80 28.84 -19.82
CA ILE A 11 1.10 28.51 -18.42
C ILE A 11 -0.24 28.28 -17.69
N THR A 12 -0.35 27.13 -17.02
CA THR A 12 -1.53 26.82 -16.21
C THR A 12 -1.37 27.46 -14.83
N PRO A 13 -2.30 28.31 -14.36
CA PRO A 13 -2.23 28.93 -13.05
C PRO A 13 -2.24 27.92 -11.90
N HIS A 14 -1.69 28.32 -10.75
CA HIS A 14 -1.92 27.59 -9.52
C HIS A 14 -3.37 27.75 -9.08
N ILE A 15 -3.94 26.64 -8.60
CA ILE A 15 -5.22 26.65 -7.93
C ILE A 15 -5.03 26.29 -6.46
N THR A 16 -6.03 26.60 -5.65
CA THR A 16 -6.07 26.25 -4.23
C THR A 16 -6.10 24.72 -4.06
N VAL A 17 -5.73 24.24 -2.88
CA VAL A 17 -5.84 22.80 -2.56
C VAL A 17 -7.29 22.33 -2.71
N ALA A 18 -8.26 23.11 -2.23
CA ALA A 18 -9.69 22.79 -2.37
C ALA A 18 -10.10 22.61 -3.84
N ALA A 19 -9.78 23.58 -4.71
CA ALA A 19 -10.12 23.48 -6.13
C ALA A 19 -9.41 22.31 -6.83
N PHE A 20 -8.19 21.97 -6.41
CA PHE A 20 -7.47 20.80 -6.90
C PHE A 20 -8.16 19.49 -6.51
N ILE A 21 -8.61 19.39 -5.25
CA ILE A 21 -9.35 18.24 -4.74
C ILE A 21 -10.68 18.09 -5.47
N ASP A 22 -11.42 19.18 -5.70
CA ASP A 22 -12.68 19.15 -6.44
C ASP A 22 -12.48 18.67 -7.88
N SER A 23 -11.42 19.14 -8.55
CA SER A 23 -11.05 18.70 -9.89
C SER A 23 -10.72 17.20 -9.92
N LEU A 24 -9.94 16.72 -8.93
CA LEU A 24 -9.58 15.31 -8.79
C LEU A 24 -10.80 14.43 -8.51
N LYS A 25 -11.71 14.85 -7.64
CA LYS A 25 -12.98 14.13 -7.37
C LYS A 25 -13.78 13.95 -8.65
N ASN A 26 -13.98 15.03 -9.40
CA ASN A 26 -14.70 15.01 -10.68
C ASN A 26 -14.06 14.06 -11.70
N ASP A 27 -12.73 14.03 -11.79
CA ASP A 27 -12.04 13.11 -12.71
C ASP A 27 -12.18 11.65 -12.27
N LEU A 28 -12.11 11.36 -10.97
CA LEU A 28 -12.35 10.02 -10.44
C LEU A 28 -13.80 9.56 -10.64
N ASP A 29 -14.77 10.44 -10.44
CA ASP A 29 -16.19 10.13 -10.67
C ASP A 29 -16.47 9.82 -12.15
N LYS A 30 -15.91 10.63 -13.06
CA LYS A 30 -15.97 10.36 -14.50
C LYS A 30 -15.29 9.06 -14.87
N ALA A 31 -14.10 8.79 -14.32
CA ALA A 31 -13.39 7.54 -14.58
C ALA A 31 -14.19 6.32 -14.11
N ALA A 32 -14.79 6.38 -12.92
CA ALA A 32 -15.66 5.32 -12.40
C ALA A 32 -16.86 5.09 -13.33
N MET A 33 -17.53 6.16 -13.75
CA MET A 33 -18.67 6.10 -14.67
C MET A 33 -18.29 5.47 -16.02
N LEU A 34 -17.17 5.89 -16.59
CA LEU A 34 -16.69 5.40 -17.90
C LEU A 34 -16.19 3.95 -17.86
N LEU A 35 -15.59 3.52 -16.74
CA LEU A 35 -15.10 2.15 -16.59
C LEU A 35 -16.22 1.15 -16.22
N ALA A 36 -17.24 1.58 -15.46
CA ALA A 36 -18.28 0.70 -14.95
C ALA A 36 -18.92 -0.26 -15.98
N PRO A 37 -19.25 0.17 -17.23
CA PRO A 37 -19.86 -0.68 -18.23
C PRO A 37 -18.88 -1.47 -19.12
N TYR A 38 -17.57 -1.27 -18.99
CA TYR A 38 -16.57 -1.90 -19.87
C TYR A 38 -15.45 -2.64 -19.13
N ASP A 39 -15.34 -2.49 -17.81
CA ASP A 39 -14.24 -3.07 -17.06
C ASP A 39 -14.53 -4.53 -16.65
N SER A 40 -13.76 -5.47 -17.22
CA SER A 40 -13.81 -6.89 -16.87
C SER A 40 -13.49 -7.19 -15.39
N ALA A 41 -12.82 -6.28 -14.67
CA ALA A 41 -12.66 -6.43 -13.22
C ALA A 41 -13.99 -6.33 -12.48
N ARG A 42 -14.96 -5.57 -13.02
CA ARG A 42 -16.30 -5.35 -12.46
C ARG A 42 -17.37 -6.23 -13.10
N ILE A 43 -17.29 -6.44 -14.41
CA ILE A 43 -18.31 -7.17 -15.17
C ILE A 43 -17.97 -8.66 -15.17
N THR A 44 -18.71 -9.42 -14.37
CA THR A 44 -18.52 -10.87 -14.20
C THR A 44 -19.61 -11.70 -14.89
N THR A 45 -20.61 -11.06 -15.50
CA THR A 45 -21.74 -11.77 -16.12
C THR A 45 -21.43 -12.14 -17.58
N THR A 46 -21.88 -13.32 -17.98
CA THR A 46 -21.73 -13.88 -19.34
C THR A 46 -22.50 -13.11 -20.42
N GLN A 47 -23.32 -12.13 -20.05
CA GLN A 47 -24.22 -11.42 -20.95
C GLN A 47 -23.55 -10.28 -21.74
N THR A 48 -22.42 -9.74 -21.25
CA THR A 48 -21.67 -8.68 -21.96
C THR A 48 -20.32 -9.22 -22.39
N VAL A 49 -20.18 -9.61 -23.65
CA VAL A 49 -18.87 -9.98 -24.22
C VAL A 49 -18.09 -8.71 -24.47
N ILE A 50 -17.06 -8.46 -23.67
CA ILE A 50 -16.11 -7.38 -23.89
C ILE A 50 -15.09 -7.86 -24.95
N PRO A 51 -14.96 -7.21 -26.11
CA PRO A 51 -13.96 -7.58 -27.10
C PRO A 51 -12.55 -7.52 -26.49
N ASN A 52 -11.81 -8.64 -26.54
CA ASN A 52 -10.51 -8.79 -25.88
C ASN A 52 -9.50 -9.55 -26.75
N SER A 53 -9.57 -9.37 -28.07
CA SER A 53 -8.67 -10.03 -29.02
C SER A 53 -7.20 -9.58 -28.85
N ASP A 54 -6.99 -8.36 -28.37
CA ASP A 54 -5.68 -7.77 -28.06
C ASP A 54 -5.23 -8.05 -26.61
N GLN A 55 -5.99 -8.86 -25.86
CA GLN A 55 -5.73 -9.19 -24.46
C GLN A 55 -5.71 -7.97 -23.52
N PHE A 56 -6.28 -6.83 -23.93
CA PHE A 56 -6.30 -5.60 -23.13
C PHE A 56 -6.94 -5.80 -21.75
N TYR A 57 -7.96 -6.65 -21.68
CA TYR A 57 -8.74 -6.93 -20.49
C TYR A 57 -8.17 -8.04 -19.60
N ASN A 58 -7.00 -8.57 -19.94
CA ASN A 58 -6.27 -9.52 -19.09
C ASN A 58 -5.50 -8.77 -17.99
N ASN A 59 -5.31 -9.42 -16.83
CA ASN A 59 -4.53 -8.89 -15.71
C ASN A 59 -4.89 -7.43 -15.35
N ARG A 60 -6.18 -7.13 -15.22
CA ARG A 60 -6.67 -5.77 -14.98
C ARG A 60 -6.10 -5.11 -13.73
N ASN A 61 -5.59 -5.88 -12.77
CA ASN A 61 -4.85 -5.35 -11.63
C ASN A 61 -3.52 -4.67 -12.01
N LEU A 62 -2.96 -4.92 -13.20
CA LEU A 62 -1.78 -4.24 -13.74
C LEU A 62 -2.10 -2.99 -14.56
N ARG A 63 -3.38 -2.60 -14.61
CA ARG A 63 -3.89 -1.43 -15.31
C ARG A 63 -4.86 -0.69 -14.40
N PHE A 64 -5.00 0.61 -14.59
CA PHE A 64 -5.98 1.33 -13.79
C PHE A 64 -7.39 0.83 -14.16
N ASN A 65 -8.08 0.23 -13.20
CA ASN A 65 -9.37 -0.43 -13.38
C ASN A 65 -10.43 0.20 -12.47
N TYR A 66 -11.68 -0.22 -12.61
CA TYR A 66 -12.79 0.31 -11.83
C TYR A 66 -12.55 0.26 -10.32
N TYR A 67 -12.09 -0.87 -9.78
CA TYR A 67 -11.82 -0.99 -8.35
C TYR A 67 -10.56 -0.23 -7.91
N ALA A 68 -9.59 -0.02 -8.80
CA ALA A 68 -8.50 0.91 -8.54
C ALA A 68 -8.98 2.37 -8.41
N VAL A 69 -9.95 2.79 -9.23
CA VAL A 69 -10.60 4.11 -9.09
C VAL A 69 -11.31 4.22 -7.74
N LYS A 70 -12.13 3.22 -7.37
CA LYS A 70 -12.84 3.20 -6.08
C LYS A 70 -11.89 3.21 -4.90
N ALA A 71 -10.80 2.46 -4.98
CA ALA A 71 -9.79 2.46 -3.94
C ALA A 71 -9.04 3.80 -3.81
N LEU A 72 -8.76 4.47 -4.94
CA LEU A 72 -8.18 5.80 -4.94
C LEU A 72 -9.17 6.86 -4.41
N GLN A 73 -10.47 6.72 -4.72
CA GLN A 73 -11.52 7.54 -4.11
C GLN A 73 -11.54 7.36 -2.59
N ALA A 74 -11.50 6.12 -2.09
CA ALA A 74 -11.44 5.86 -0.65
C ALA A 74 -10.22 6.53 0.01
N ARG A 75 -9.04 6.42 -0.60
CA ARG A 75 -7.81 7.08 -0.13
C ARG A 75 -7.95 8.61 -0.14
N LEU A 76 -8.54 9.18 -1.19
CA LEU A 76 -8.79 10.63 -1.29
C LEU A 76 -9.75 11.11 -0.21
N TYR A 77 -10.87 10.43 -0.03
CA TYR A 77 -11.87 10.78 0.97
C TYR A 77 -11.31 10.69 2.39
N LEU A 78 -10.52 9.65 2.69
CA LEU A 78 -9.79 9.57 3.95
C LEU A 78 -8.78 10.71 4.10
N TRP A 79 -8.09 11.10 3.03
CA TRP A 79 -7.12 12.21 3.02
C TRP A 79 -7.74 13.54 3.45
N ILE A 80 -8.98 13.79 3.05
CA ILE A 80 -9.68 15.05 3.31
C ILE A 80 -10.63 14.98 4.52
N GLY A 81 -10.64 13.86 5.26
CA GLY A 81 -11.50 13.66 6.42
C GLY A 81 -12.98 13.40 6.10
N ASP A 82 -13.30 13.05 4.85
CA ASP A 82 -14.65 12.68 4.43
C ASP A 82 -14.89 11.18 4.67
N TYR A 83 -15.06 10.83 5.96
CA TYR A 83 -15.12 9.44 6.39
C TYR A 83 -16.31 8.66 5.82
N ASP A 84 -17.45 9.32 5.58
CA ASP A 84 -18.63 8.67 5.02
C ASP A 84 -18.39 8.18 3.59
N ASN A 85 -17.84 9.05 2.73
CA ASN A 85 -17.51 8.65 1.36
C ASN A 85 -16.31 7.70 1.31
N ALA A 86 -15.36 7.81 2.25
CA ALA A 86 -14.26 6.85 2.37
C ALA A 86 -14.78 5.44 2.66
N ILE A 87 -15.73 5.30 3.60
CA ILE A 87 -16.37 4.03 3.95
C ILE A 87 -17.13 3.46 2.75
N LEU A 88 -17.94 4.28 2.07
CA LEU A 88 -18.72 3.82 0.90
C LEU A 88 -17.80 3.28 -0.21
N ALA A 89 -16.75 4.01 -0.55
CA ALA A 89 -15.83 3.63 -1.61
C ALA A 89 -15.00 2.38 -1.24
N ALA A 90 -14.47 2.31 -0.01
CA ALA A 90 -13.71 1.15 0.45
C ALA A 90 -14.59 -0.11 0.56
N ASN A 91 -15.82 0.03 1.07
CA ASN A 91 -16.78 -1.08 1.12
C ASN A 91 -17.15 -1.61 -0.27
N GLU A 92 -17.32 -0.73 -1.25
CA GLU A 92 -17.56 -1.16 -2.63
C GLU A 92 -16.44 -2.06 -3.15
N VAL A 93 -15.18 -1.73 -2.84
CA VAL A 93 -14.02 -2.53 -3.23
C VAL A 93 -14.02 -3.89 -2.51
N ILE A 94 -14.15 -3.93 -1.19
CA ILE A 94 -13.99 -5.20 -0.45
C ILE A 94 -15.20 -6.14 -0.62
N THR A 95 -16.38 -5.63 -0.99
CA THR A 95 -17.60 -6.45 -1.13
C THR A 95 -17.89 -6.87 -2.56
N ARG A 96 -17.50 -6.06 -3.56
CA ARG A 96 -17.80 -6.33 -4.98
C ARG A 96 -16.54 -6.62 -5.81
N GLY A 97 -15.36 -6.27 -5.31
CA GLY A 97 -14.09 -6.56 -5.95
C GLY A 97 -13.80 -8.05 -6.04
N SER A 98 -13.02 -8.45 -7.04
CA SER A 98 -12.61 -9.84 -7.24
C SER A 98 -11.34 -10.22 -6.47
N ALA A 99 -10.61 -9.24 -5.92
CA ALA A 99 -9.44 -9.47 -5.08
C ALA A 99 -9.87 -9.98 -3.72
N ASN A 100 -9.17 -10.97 -3.19
CA ASN A 100 -9.42 -11.54 -1.86
C ASN A 100 -8.17 -11.41 -1.00
N LEU A 101 -8.36 -11.17 0.29
CA LEU A 101 -7.25 -11.22 1.23
C LEU A 101 -6.65 -12.63 1.20
N VAL A 102 -5.35 -12.68 1.04
CA VAL A 102 -4.60 -13.91 0.97
C VAL A 102 -4.53 -14.52 2.35
N TYR A 103 -4.90 -15.80 2.44
CA TYR A 103 -4.56 -16.63 3.59
C TYR A 103 -3.24 -17.34 3.31
N PHE A 104 -2.47 -17.60 4.35
CA PHE A 104 -1.14 -18.19 4.19
C PHE A 104 -1.12 -19.55 3.52
N HIS A 105 -2.13 -20.39 3.78
CA HIS A 105 -2.25 -21.70 3.14
C HIS A 105 -2.61 -21.62 1.65
N THR A 106 -3.08 -20.47 1.19
CA THR A 106 -3.52 -20.25 -0.20
C THR A 106 -2.69 -19.19 -0.92
N GLY A 107 -1.69 -18.62 -0.24
CA GLY A 107 -1.09 -17.33 -0.58
C GLY A 107 0.25 -17.35 -1.27
N ASN A 108 0.78 -18.52 -1.58
CA ASN A 108 2.11 -18.73 -2.18
C ASN A 108 3.30 -18.15 -1.38
N ILE A 109 3.10 -17.31 -0.36
CA ILE A 109 4.19 -16.70 0.44
C ILE A 109 5.07 -17.73 1.15
N ASN A 110 4.52 -18.90 1.47
CA ASN A 110 5.21 -20.02 2.11
C ASN A 110 5.54 -21.17 1.15
N ASP A 111 5.42 -20.97 -0.17
CA ASP A 111 5.73 -22.01 -1.17
C ASP A 111 7.19 -22.45 -0.99
N PRO A 112 7.48 -23.78 -0.91
CA PRO A 112 8.84 -24.27 -0.71
C PRO A 112 9.76 -23.95 -1.91
N ASN A 113 9.21 -23.73 -3.10
CA ASN A 113 9.95 -23.30 -4.28
C ASN A 113 10.01 -21.76 -4.32
N PRO A 114 11.21 -21.15 -4.20
CA PRO A 114 11.36 -19.69 -4.23
C PRO A 114 10.79 -19.02 -5.47
N ARG A 115 10.71 -19.72 -6.62
CA ARG A 115 10.13 -19.18 -7.87
C ARG A 115 8.65 -18.86 -7.73
N ASN A 116 7.96 -19.63 -6.91
CA ASN A 116 6.53 -19.54 -6.68
C ASN A 116 6.17 -18.73 -5.44
N LYS A 117 7.16 -18.18 -4.71
CA LYS A 117 6.90 -17.32 -3.55
C LYS A 117 6.41 -15.95 -3.97
N ASP A 118 5.22 -15.57 -3.49
CA ASP A 118 4.66 -14.24 -3.69
C ASP A 118 4.83 -13.39 -2.43
N TYR A 119 5.95 -12.67 -2.33
CA TYR A 119 6.25 -11.80 -1.19
C TYR A 119 5.43 -10.50 -1.18
N THR A 120 4.76 -10.18 -2.29
CA THR A 120 4.01 -8.92 -2.44
C THR A 120 2.51 -9.11 -2.23
N PHE A 121 2.04 -10.35 -2.10
CA PHE A 121 0.63 -10.71 -2.11
C PHE A 121 -0.06 -10.18 -3.37
N SER A 122 0.47 -10.51 -4.54
CA SER A 122 0.07 -9.94 -5.85
C SER A 122 -1.40 -10.17 -6.22
N THR A 123 -2.04 -11.18 -5.65
CA THR A 123 -3.49 -11.41 -5.80
C THR A 123 -4.35 -10.41 -5.01
N GLU A 124 -3.77 -9.68 -4.06
CA GLU A 124 -4.41 -8.57 -3.34
C GLU A 124 -4.20 -7.21 -4.02
N HIS A 125 -3.42 -7.14 -5.10
CA HIS A 125 -3.15 -5.88 -5.79
C HIS A 125 -4.41 -5.42 -6.52
N LEU A 126 -4.95 -4.27 -6.09
CA LEU A 126 -6.06 -3.59 -6.78
C LEU A 126 -5.52 -2.80 -7.97
N PHE A 127 -4.33 -2.25 -7.81
CA PHE A 127 -3.54 -1.65 -8.87
C PHE A 127 -2.05 -1.83 -8.59
N ALA A 128 -1.33 -2.34 -9.59
CA ALA A 128 0.11 -2.46 -9.62
C ALA A 128 0.62 -2.08 -11.01
N VAL A 129 1.92 -1.78 -11.10
CA VAL A 129 2.60 -1.53 -12.37
C VAL A 129 3.69 -2.57 -12.58
N ASN A 130 3.85 -3.01 -13.84
CA ASN A 130 4.98 -3.82 -14.23
C ASN A 130 6.19 -2.89 -14.45
N VAL A 131 7.22 -3.05 -13.64
CA VAL A 131 8.48 -2.31 -13.73
C VAL A 131 9.50 -3.23 -14.36
N GLN A 132 9.64 -3.16 -15.68
CA GLN A 132 10.61 -3.98 -16.41
C GLN A 132 12.03 -3.71 -15.88
N GLY A 133 12.75 -4.78 -15.50
CA GLY A 133 14.09 -4.63 -14.91
C GLY A 133 14.08 -4.00 -13.52
N GLN A 134 12.97 -4.12 -12.77
CA GLN A 134 12.84 -3.58 -11.41
C GLN A 134 14.05 -3.92 -10.55
N TYR A 135 14.49 -5.18 -10.63
CA TYR A 135 15.62 -5.63 -9.86
C TYR A 135 16.91 -4.87 -10.15
N ASP A 136 17.20 -4.59 -11.43
CA ASP A 136 18.42 -3.88 -11.82
C ASP A 136 18.43 -2.43 -11.29
N ILE A 137 17.25 -1.85 -11.08
CA ILE A 137 17.09 -0.52 -10.48
C ILE A 137 17.35 -0.57 -8.96
N ILE A 138 16.88 -1.61 -8.26
CA ILE A 138 16.86 -1.62 -6.79
C ILE A 138 17.93 -2.50 -6.14
N TRP A 139 18.60 -3.40 -6.88
CA TRP A 139 19.58 -4.33 -6.32
C TRP A 139 20.70 -3.65 -5.50
N PRO A 140 21.17 -2.41 -5.81
CA PRO A 140 22.18 -1.74 -4.99
C PRO A 140 21.72 -1.51 -3.55
N TYR A 141 20.41 -1.54 -3.29
CA TYR A 141 19.82 -1.26 -1.99
C TYR A 141 19.26 -2.50 -1.27
N ILE A 142 19.08 -3.64 -1.95
CA ILE A 142 18.38 -4.80 -1.34
C ILE A 142 19.24 -6.06 -1.19
N ARG A 143 20.42 -6.12 -1.83
CA ARG A 143 21.32 -7.27 -1.73
C ARG A 143 22.26 -7.17 -0.53
N ARG A 144 22.58 -8.34 0.03
CA ARG A 144 23.60 -8.50 1.08
C ARG A 144 25.01 -8.15 0.60
N TYR A 145 25.38 -8.66 -0.57
CA TYR A 145 26.70 -8.52 -1.16
C TYR A 145 26.71 -7.49 -2.28
N ALA A 146 27.87 -6.85 -2.49
CA ALA A 146 28.12 -5.98 -3.62
C ALA A 146 28.10 -6.75 -4.95
N SER A 147 28.35 -6.07 -6.08
CA SER A 147 28.36 -6.70 -7.41
C SER A 147 29.37 -7.84 -7.55
N ASP A 148 30.44 -7.83 -6.76
CA ASP A 148 31.46 -8.88 -6.73
C ASP A 148 30.99 -10.18 -6.05
N GLY A 149 29.83 -10.16 -5.38
CA GLY A 149 29.26 -11.31 -4.68
C GLY A 149 30.01 -11.72 -3.39
N ILE A 150 31.03 -10.96 -2.98
CA ILE A 150 31.92 -11.31 -1.87
C ILE A 150 31.85 -10.24 -0.79
N ASN A 151 32.01 -8.98 -1.17
CA ASN A 151 32.09 -7.88 -0.22
C ASN A 151 30.71 -7.45 0.25
N THR A 152 30.65 -6.93 1.48
CA THR A 152 29.39 -6.42 2.03
C THR A 152 28.89 -5.24 1.22
N ASN A 153 27.60 -5.24 0.87
CA ASN A 153 26.97 -4.07 0.30
C ASN A 153 26.71 -3.02 1.40
N TYR A 154 27.43 -1.91 1.36
CA TYR A 154 27.27 -0.81 2.32
C TYR A 154 26.10 0.13 2.00
N ASN A 155 25.53 0.05 0.79
CA ASN A 155 24.34 0.81 0.41
C ASN A 155 23.02 0.08 0.73
N LYS A 156 23.10 -1.14 1.26
CA LYS A 156 21.91 -1.95 1.54
C LYS A 156 21.01 -1.29 2.59
N LEU A 157 19.72 -1.27 2.31
CA LEU A 157 18.68 -0.85 3.23
C LEU A 157 18.13 -2.06 3.96
N PHE A 158 18.02 -1.97 5.28
CA PHE A 158 17.57 -3.05 6.14
C PHE A 158 16.89 -2.51 7.38
N HIS A 159 16.06 -3.32 8.02
CA HIS A 159 15.60 -3.02 9.37
C HIS A 159 16.67 -3.47 10.36
N ASN A 160 17.02 -2.59 11.30
CA ASN A 160 17.71 -3.03 12.50
C ASN A 160 16.86 -4.12 13.19
N GLY A 161 17.49 -5.21 13.64
CA GLY A 161 16.77 -6.35 14.24
C GLY A 161 15.87 -5.94 15.42
N THR A 162 16.35 -5.08 16.32
CA THR A 162 15.52 -4.54 17.42
C THR A 162 14.34 -3.73 16.92
N VAL A 163 14.50 -2.95 15.83
CA VAL A 163 13.40 -2.19 15.24
C VAL A 163 12.34 -3.12 14.65
N ALA A 164 12.75 -4.18 13.95
CA ALA A 164 11.83 -5.18 13.41
C ALA A 164 11.13 -5.96 14.53
N ASP A 165 11.88 -6.42 15.53
CA ASP A 165 11.35 -7.18 16.67
C ASP A 165 10.34 -6.37 17.50
N ASN A 166 10.62 -5.08 17.72
CA ASN A 166 9.68 -4.18 18.39
C ASN A 166 8.43 -3.91 17.55
N LEU A 167 8.58 -3.67 16.24
CA LEU A 167 7.46 -3.48 15.33
C LEU A 167 6.50 -4.67 15.33
N PHE A 168 7.07 -5.88 15.37
CA PHE A 168 6.30 -7.12 15.40
C PHE A 168 5.96 -7.62 16.80
N GLU A 169 6.33 -6.90 17.86
CA GLU A 169 5.99 -7.23 19.26
C GLU A 169 6.60 -8.57 19.74
N ILE A 170 7.78 -8.94 19.22
CA ILE A 170 8.43 -10.23 19.46
C ILE A 170 8.68 -10.48 20.95
N GLN A 171 9.12 -9.47 21.70
CA GLN A 171 9.43 -9.61 23.12
C GLN A 171 8.18 -9.78 23.98
N THR A 172 7.09 -9.08 23.65
CA THR A 172 5.87 -9.03 24.47
C THR A 172 4.85 -10.10 24.06
N LYS A 173 4.84 -10.52 22.79
CA LYS A 173 3.84 -11.42 22.21
C LYS A 173 4.50 -12.44 21.25
N PRO A 174 5.51 -13.22 21.66
CA PRO A 174 6.29 -14.06 20.74
C PRO A 174 5.43 -15.08 19.98
N GLN A 175 4.44 -15.69 20.64
CA GLN A 175 3.55 -16.67 20.02
C GLN A 175 2.69 -16.10 18.88
N MET A 176 2.25 -14.84 19.01
CA MET A 176 1.54 -14.11 17.96
C MET A 176 2.49 -13.69 16.83
N SER A 177 3.66 -13.19 17.21
CA SER A 177 4.58 -12.50 16.31
C SER A 177 5.31 -13.47 15.37
N LEU A 178 5.64 -14.66 15.87
CA LEU A 178 6.29 -15.72 15.09
C LEU A 178 5.35 -16.38 14.07
N SER A 179 4.03 -16.25 14.25
CA SER A 179 3.04 -16.73 13.28
C SER A 179 2.67 -15.68 12.23
N ASP A 180 3.00 -14.40 12.43
CA ASP A 180 2.80 -13.36 11.43
C ASP A 180 3.74 -13.58 10.24
N TYR A 181 3.18 -13.88 9.07
CA TYR A 181 3.95 -14.21 7.87
C TYR A 181 4.77 -13.03 7.36
N ARG A 182 4.40 -11.79 7.70
CA ARG A 182 5.19 -10.63 7.33
C ARG A 182 6.54 -10.66 8.05
N TYR A 183 6.55 -10.99 9.34
CA TYR A 183 7.78 -11.14 10.10
C TYR A 183 8.55 -12.41 9.71
N LYS A 184 7.83 -13.51 9.47
CA LYS A 184 8.41 -14.81 9.18
C LYS A 184 9.05 -14.89 7.78
N GLU A 185 8.37 -14.37 6.76
CA GLU A 185 8.72 -14.62 5.36
C GLU A 185 9.26 -13.38 4.62
N LEU A 186 8.98 -12.14 5.08
CA LEU A 186 9.44 -10.92 4.38
C LEU A 186 10.82 -10.43 4.83
N TYR A 187 11.40 -11.05 5.85
CA TYR A 187 12.76 -10.75 6.31
C TYR A 187 13.74 -11.87 6.00
N ASN A 188 14.90 -11.49 5.47
CA ASN A 188 16.11 -12.31 5.51
C ASN A 188 16.99 -11.81 6.67
N LYS A 189 16.97 -12.55 7.78
CA LYS A 189 17.65 -12.21 9.04
C LYS A 189 19.11 -12.68 8.99
N VAL A 190 19.96 -11.87 8.36
CA VAL A 190 21.37 -12.26 8.12
C VAL A 190 22.22 -12.22 9.40
N SER A 191 21.77 -11.46 10.40
CA SER A 191 22.31 -11.41 11.76
C SER A 191 21.21 -10.99 12.74
N THR A 192 21.54 -10.85 14.03
CA THR A 192 20.62 -10.27 15.03
C THR A 192 20.37 -8.77 14.82
N THR A 193 21.19 -8.10 14.02
CA THR A 193 21.11 -6.65 13.79
C THR A 193 20.65 -6.26 12.40
N GLU A 194 20.77 -7.14 11.40
CA GLU A 194 20.48 -6.83 10.00
C GLU A 194 19.38 -7.73 9.43
N TYR A 195 18.17 -7.18 9.28
CA TYR A 195 17.03 -7.87 8.68
C TYR A 195 16.75 -7.27 7.30
N LEU A 196 17.22 -7.94 6.24
CA LEU A 196 17.02 -7.50 4.85
C LEU A 196 15.58 -7.76 4.41
N LEU A 197 15.08 -6.95 3.48
CA LEU A 197 13.68 -6.98 3.03
C LEU A 197 13.54 -7.81 1.74
N LEU A 198 12.70 -8.84 1.76
CA LEU A 198 12.56 -9.80 0.64
C LEU A 198 11.46 -9.43 -0.37
N LYS A 199 10.63 -8.43 -0.08
CA LYS A 199 9.42 -8.12 -0.87
C LYS A 199 9.66 -7.92 -2.36
N PHE A 200 10.81 -7.37 -2.74
CA PHE A 200 11.22 -7.17 -4.15
C PHE A 200 12.51 -7.91 -4.49
N THR A 201 12.77 -9.03 -3.82
CA THR A 201 13.92 -9.88 -4.18
C THR A 201 13.72 -10.49 -5.56
N TYR A 202 14.83 -10.71 -6.26
CA TYR A 202 14.81 -11.40 -7.54
C TYR A 202 14.97 -12.90 -7.36
N VAL A 203 14.07 -13.64 -7.99
CA VAL A 203 14.23 -15.07 -8.22
C VAL A 203 14.05 -15.30 -9.71
N GLU A 204 15.05 -15.94 -10.32
CA GLU A 204 15.03 -16.28 -11.73
C GLU A 204 13.79 -17.13 -12.06
N LEU A 205 13.09 -16.79 -13.15
CA LEU A 205 11.83 -17.41 -13.58
C LEU A 205 10.64 -17.25 -12.62
N SER A 206 10.73 -16.40 -11.58
CA SER A 206 9.55 -16.10 -10.78
C SER A 206 8.48 -15.40 -11.61
N VAL A 207 7.22 -15.80 -11.42
CA VAL A 207 6.04 -15.18 -12.06
C VAL A 207 5.50 -13.98 -11.27
N TYR A 208 6.09 -13.71 -10.09
CA TYR A 208 5.69 -12.63 -9.18
C TYR A 208 6.65 -11.43 -9.20
N LYS A 209 7.78 -11.53 -9.91
CA LYS A 209 8.76 -10.44 -10.03
C LYS A 209 8.21 -9.24 -10.82
N ASP A 210 8.90 -8.11 -10.69
CA ASP A 210 8.69 -6.89 -11.48
C ASP A 210 7.30 -6.25 -11.31
N LYS A 211 6.51 -6.66 -10.32
CA LYS A 211 5.19 -6.08 -10.01
C LYS A 211 5.31 -5.15 -8.80
N MET A 212 5.20 -3.84 -9.02
CA MET A 212 5.16 -2.85 -7.94
C MET A 212 3.71 -2.54 -7.55
N PRO A 213 3.26 -2.91 -6.34
CA PRO A 213 1.94 -2.52 -5.87
C PRO A 213 1.84 -1.01 -5.68
N LEU A 214 0.73 -0.42 -6.13
CA LEU A 214 0.39 0.99 -5.90
C LEU A 214 -0.84 1.14 -4.98
N ILE A 215 -1.76 0.18 -5.06
CA ILE A 215 -2.93 0.06 -4.18
C ILE A 215 -3.20 -1.41 -3.91
N LYS A 216 -3.32 -1.80 -2.63
CA LYS A 216 -3.60 -3.19 -2.22
C LYS A 216 -4.88 -3.28 -1.39
N LEU A 217 -5.51 -4.44 -1.43
CA LEU A 217 -6.75 -4.71 -0.71
C LEU A 217 -6.68 -4.44 0.81
N PRO A 218 -5.61 -4.80 1.56
CA PRO A 218 -5.49 -4.48 2.98
C PRO A 218 -5.64 -2.98 3.30
N GLU A 219 -5.25 -2.12 2.36
CA GLU A 219 -5.42 -0.68 2.51
C GLU A 219 -6.89 -0.30 2.68
N MET A 220 -7.80 -0.95 1.97
CA MET A 220 -9.24 -0.67 2.08
C MET A 220 -9.77 -1.04 3.48
N TYR A 221 -9.28 -2.15 4.05
CA TYR A 221 -9.62 -2.54 5.41
C TYR A 221 -9.08 -1.55 6.44
N TYR A 222 -7.86 -1.02 6.24
CA TYR A 222 -7.31 -0.02 7.14
C TYR A 222 -7.99 1.34 6.99
N ILE A 223 -8.40 1.75 5.78
CA ILE A 223 -9.21 2.94 5.56
C ILE A 223 -10.55 2.80 6.28
N LEU A 224 -11.22 1.65 6.17
CA LEU A 224 -12.46 1.38 6.90
C LEU A 224 -12.22 1.43 8.42
N SER A 225 -11.19 0.75 8.90
CA SER A 225 -10.81 0.75 10.32
C SER A 225 -10.63 2.17 10.84
N GLU A 226 -9.86 2.99 10.13
CA GLU A 226 -9.61 4.37 10.53
C GLU A 226 -10.88 5.24 10.47
N ALA A 227 -11.65 5.16 9.40
CA ALA A 227 -12.87 5.94 9.24
C ALA A 227 -13.93 5.61 10.30
N PHE A 228 -14.14 4.32 10.63
CA PHE A 228 -15.05 3.93 11.71
C PHE A 228 -14.54 4.38 13.08
N ASN A 229 -13.22 4.30 13.33
CA ASN A 229 -12.64 4.79 14.59
C ASN A 229 -12.85 6.30 14.75
N GLU A 230 -12.65 7.07 13.68
CA GLU A 230 -12.89 8.52 13.68
C GLU A 230 -14.36 8.89 13.90
N LYS A 231 -15.28 8.04 13.41
CA LYS A 231 -16.73 8.19 13.63
C LYS A 231 -17.21 7.66 14.99
N GLY A 232 -16.33 7.17 15.85
CA GLY A 232 -16.69 6.67 17.19
C GLY A 232 -17.24 5.24 17.24
N ASP A 233 -17.01 4.45 16.19
CA ASP A 233 -17.35 3.02 16.15
C ASP A 233 -16.07 2.16 16.20
N GLN A 234 -15.47 2.10 17.40
CA GLN A 234 -14.25 1.33 17.64
C GLN A 234 -14.45 -0.17 17.38
N VAL A 235 -15.64 -0.71 17.68
CA VAL A 235 -15.92 -2.15 17.53
C VAL A 235 -15.82 -2.55 16.06
N THR A 236 -16.47 -1.80 15.17
CA THR A 236 -16.37 -2.04 13.72
C THR A 236 -14.94 -1.82 13.22
N ALA A 237 -14.27 -0.76 13.70
CA ALA A 237 -12.89 -0.49 13.33
C ALA A 237 -11.94 -1.65 13.64
N ILE A 238 -12.06 -2.21 14.85
CA ILE A 238 -11.25 -3.32 15.36
C ILE A 238 -11.53 -4.60 14.56
N ASN A 239 -12.77 -4.84 14.15
CA ASN A 239 -13.13 -6.01 13.35
C ASN A 239 -12.46 -5.99 11.96
N TYR A 240 -12.43 -4.84 11.29
CA TYR A 240 -11.70 -4.70 10.02
C TYR A 240 -10.19 -4.91 10.20
N LEU A 241 -9.60 -4.39 11.29
CA LEU A 241 -8.17 -4.57 11.56
C LEU A 241 -7.84 -6.03 11.87
N ASN A 242 -8.65 -6.69 12.68
CA ASN A 242 -8.49 -8.12 12.99
C ASN A 242 -8.66 -9.01 11.76
N THR A 243 -9.49 -8.63 10.79
CA THR A 243 -9.61 -9.38 9.51
C THR A 243 -8.24 -9.47 8.83
N VAL A 244 -7.56 -8.34 8.63
CA VAL A 244 -6.23 -8.36 8.00
C VAL A 244 -5.21 -9.10 8.87
N ARG A 245 -5.20 -8.88 10.19
CA ARG A 245 -4.28 -9.57 11.11
C ARG A 245 -4.41 -11.09 11.00
N ILE A 246 -5.64 -11.62 10.97
CA ILE A 246 -5.90 -13.04 10.80
C ILE A 246 -5.38 -13.55 9.45
N ASN A 247 -5.62 -12.81 8.37
CA ASN A 247 -5.07 -13.13 7.05
C ASN A 247 -3.53 -13.11 7.00
N ARG A 248 -2.88 -12.37 7.90
CA ARG A 248 -1.41 -12.36 8.08
C ARG A 248 -0.89 -13.44 9.02
N GLY A 249 -1.72 -14.34 9.52
CA GLY A 249 -1.30 -15.46 10.36
C GLY A 249 -1.39 -15.21 11.86
N VAL A 250 -1.98 -14.10 12.28
CA VAL A 250 -2.27 -13.86 13.70
C VAL A 250 -3.49 -14.69 14.10
N ALA A 251 -3.30 -15.63 15.03
CA ALA A 251 -4.42 -16.45 15.50
C ALA A 251 -5.52 -15.59 16.15
N SER A 252 -6.78 -16.01 16.03
CA SER A 252 -7.95 -15.29 16.57
C SER A 252 -7.91 -15.11 18.09
N SER A 253 -7.17 -15.96 18.82
CA SER A 253 -6.90 -15.80 20.26
C SER A 253 -6.09 -14.54 20.59
N PHE A 254 -5.42 -13.94 19.60
CA PHE A 254 -4.70 -12.67 19.69
C PHE A 254 -5.44 -11.51 19.01
N ASN A 255 -6.73 -11.65 18.73
CA ASN A 255 -7.56 -10.54 18.26
C ASN A 255 -7.49 -9.37 19.24
N LEU A 256 -7.44 -8.15 18.70
CA LEU A 256 -7.54 -6.94 19.50
C LEU A 256 -8.89 -6.91 20.20
N ALA A 257 -8.90 -6.53 21.49
CA ALA A 257 -10.11 -6.44 22.28
C ALA A 257 -11.01 -5.32 21.75
N THR A 258 -12.31 -5.55 21.67
CA THR A 258 -13.29 -4.54 21.21
C THR A 258 -13.50 -3.39 22.20
N THR A 259 -12.81 -3.42 23.35
CA THR A 259 -12.84 -2.41 24.40
C THR A 259 -11.73 -1.36 24.28
N LEU A 260 -10.89 -1.43 23.24
CA LEU A 260 -9.85 -0.41 23.02
C LEU A 260 -10.47 0.96 22.79
N THR A 261 -9.84 1.97 23.38
CA THR A 261 -10.16 3.39 23.18
C THR A 261 -9.83 3.83 21.75
N LYS A 262 -10.33 5.01 21.36
CA LYS A 262 -10.04 5.60 20.04
C LYS A 262 -8.53 5.71 19.80
N GLU A 263 -7.78 6.16 20.80
CA GLU A 263 -6.34 6.38 20.72
C GLU A 263 -5.58 5.05 20.60
N GLU A 264 -5.99 4.02 21.33
CA GLU A 264 -5.40 2.69 21.23
C GLU A 264 -5.66 2.04 19.87
N VAL A 265 -6.89 2.18 19.33
CA VAL A 265 -7.19 1.72 17.97
C VAL A 265 -6.33 2.44 16.93
N THR A 266 -6.16 3.76 17.05
CA THR A 266 -5.27 4.53 16.17
C THR A 266 -3.83 4.04 16.24
N ALA A 267 -3.33 3.70 17.43
CA ALA A 267 -1.98 3.15 17.59
C ALA A 267 -1.83 1.76 16.94
N GLU A 268 -2.85 0.90 17.04
CA GLU A 268 -2.86 -0.41 16.38
C GLU A 268 -2.97 -0.29 14.85
N ILE A 269 -3.76 0.65 14.33
CA ILE A 269 -3.82 0.96 12.89
C ILE A 269 -2.44 1.38 12.38
N GLU A 270 -1.76 2.31 13.07
CA GLU A 270 -0.41 2.74 12.70
C GLU A 270 0.56 1.56 12.65
N LYS A 271 0.50 0.67 13.66
CA LYS A 271 1.33 -0.52 13.72
C LYS A 271 1.09 -1.45 12.52
N GLU A 272 -0.16 -1.68 12.15
CA GLU A 272 -0.49 -2.53 11.01
C GLU A 272 -0.14 -1.89 9.65
N TYR A 273 -0.27 -0.56 9.49
CA TYR A 273 0.28 0.15 8.32
C TYR A 273 1.80 -0.06 8.20
N ARG A 274 2.53 0.06 9.32
CA ARG A 274 3.98 -0.12 9.37
C ARG A 274 4.41 -1.55 9.06
N LYS A 275 3.66 -2.57 9.48
CA LYS A 275 3.94 -3.98 9.16
C LYS A 275 3.60 -4.32 7.71
N GLU A 276 2.51 -3.78 7.17
CA GLU A 276 1.96 -4.16 5.87
C GLU A 276 2.74 -3.55 4.69
N PHE A 277 3.02 -2.24 4.74
CA PHE A 277 3.55 -1.48 3.61
C PHE A 277 5.07 -1.29 3.62
N ILE A 278 5.79 -2.17 4.32
CA ILE A 278 7.26 -2.19 4.30
C ILE A 278 7.73 -2.28 2.84
N SER A 279 8.65 -1.39 2.46
CA SER A 279 9.20 -1.21 1.10
C SER A 279 8.23 -0.66 0.03
N GLU A 280 6.97 -0.36 0.34
CA GLU A 280 5.96 0.03 -0.66
C GLU A 280 5.71 1.56 -0.73
N GLY A 281 6.44 2.35 0.06
CA GLY A 281 6.39 3.82 0.03
C GLY A 281 5.15 4.49 0.63
N GLN A 282 4.12 3.73 1.03
CA GLN A 282 2.87 4.29 1.57
C GLN A 282 3.01 4.94 2.95
N LEU A 283 3.96 4.46 3.77
CA LEU A 283 4.09 4.89 5.16
C LEU A 283 4.43 6.38 5.30
N PHE A 284 5.20 6.95 4.37
CA PHE A 284 5.50 8.39 4.34
C PHE A 284 4.21 9.22 4.22
N TYR A 285 3.33 8.83 3.29
CA TYR A 285 2.06 9.51 3.05
C TYR A 285 1.06 9.32 4.21
N TYR A 286 1.07 8.14 4.84
CA TYR A 286 0.31 7.89 6.06
C TYR A 286 0.67 8.90 7.17
N TYR A 287 1.96 9.04 7.48
CA TYR A 287 2.41 9.98 8.50
C TYR A 287 2.14 11.45 8.13
N LYS A 288 2.36 11.81 6.85
CA LYS A 288 2.07 13.15 6.32
C LYS A 288 0.60 13.53 6.52
N ARG A 289 -0.32 12.65 6.13
CA ARG A 289 -1.76 12.90 6.22
C ARG A 289 -2.21 13.14 7.66
N LEU A 290 -1.65 12.35 8.59
CA LEU A 290 -1.93 12.49 10.03
C LEU A 290 -1.16 13.64 10.70
N GLY A 291 -0.35 14.39 9.95
CA GLY A 291 0.44 15.50 10.50
C GLY A 291 1.40 15.08 11.61
N LYS A 292 1.94 13.86 11.56
CA LYS A 292 2.85 13.35 12.59
C LYS A 292 4.11 14.20 12.65
N THR A 293 4.54 14.56 13.86
CA THR A 293 5.74 15.37 14.08
C THR A 293 7.00 14.55 14.33
N SER A 294 6.86 13.22 14.41
CA SER A 294 7.94 12.25 14.63
C SER A 294 7.72 10.97 13.83
N MET A 295 8.81 10.34 13.37
CA MET A 295 8.78 9.00 12.77
C MET A 295 9.85 8.12 13.41
N THR A 296 9.55 6.84 13.62
CA THR A 296 10.53 5.88 14.13
C THR A 296 11.75 5.80 13.20
N GLY A 297 12.96 5.81 13.78
CA GLY A 297 14.22 5.69 13.02
C GLY A 297 14.83 7.02 12.58
N THR A 298 14.25 8.15 12.97
CA THR A 298 14.83 9.48 12.75
C THR A 298 14.57 10.39 13.94
N SER A 299 15.53 11.27 14.26
CA SER A 299 15.37 12.36 15.22
C SER A 299 14.92 13.67 14.56
N LYS A 300 14.78 13.68 13.23
CA LYS A 300 14.33 14.85 12.48
C LYS A 300 12.87 15.14 12.82
N VAL A 301 12.59 16.37 13.22
CA VAL A 301 11.22 16.86 13.38
C VAL A 301 10.52 16.83 12.03
N MET A 302 9.33 16.25 12.02
CA MET A 302 8.54 16.10 10.81
C MET A 302 7.59 17.30 10.69
N ASP A 303 7.86 18.14 9.70
CA ASP A 303 7.09 19.32 9.37
C ASP A 303 6.98 19.47 7.84
N ASN A 304 6.47 20.61 7.38
CA ASN A 304 6.31 20.87 5.95
C ASN A 304 7.64 20.91 5.18
N THR A 305 8.78 21.19 5.83
CA THR A 305 10.09 21.15 5.17
C THR A 305 10.52 19.72 4.82
N VAL A 306 9.91 18.72 5.47
CA VAL A 306 10.12 17.30 5.17
C VAL A 306 8.99 16.74 4.32
N TYR A 307 7.74 17.11 4.62
CA TYR A 307 6.56 16.55 3.96
C TYR A 307 6.25 17.17 2.59
N VAL A 308 6.77 18.36 2.29
CA VAL A 308 6.52 19.05 1.03
C VAL A 308 7.84 19.14 0.27
N LEU A 309 7.87 18.51 -0.91
CA LEU A 309 9.01 18.66 -1.80
C LEU A 309 9.09 20.11 -2.28
N PRO A 310 10.30 20.69 -2.37
CA PRO A 310 10.47 22.03 -2.92
C PRO A 310 10.02 22.06 -4.38
N LEU A 311 9.52 23.21 -4.83
CA LEU A 311 9.23 23.41 -6.24
C LEU A 311 10.53 23.27 -7.05
N PRO A 312 10.54 22.54 -8.18
CA PRO A 312 11.69 22.51 -9.07
C PRO A 312 12.05 23.92 -9.54
N GLN A 313 13.34 24.25 -9.57
CA GLN A 313 13.82 25.58 -9.94
C GLN A 313 13.29 26.07 -11.30
N LYS A 314 13.17 25.16 -12.28
CA LYS A 314 12.60 25.47 -13.59
C LYS A 314 11.14 25.91 -13.54
N GLU A 315 10.34 25.38 -12.60
CA GLU A 315 8.95 25.79 -12.41
C GLU A 315 8.84 27.19 -11.81
N ILE A 316 9.82 27.60 -11.00
CA ILE A 316 9.93 28.96 -10.46
C ILE A 316 10.28 29.93 -11.59
N GLU A 317 11.35 29.65 -12.32
CA GLU A 317 11.89 30.54 -13.35
C GLU A 317 10.97 30.67 -14.58
N MET A 318 10.35 29.57 -15.02
CA MET A 318 9.63 29.51 -16.30
C MET A 318 8.12 29.28 -16.14
N GLY A 319 7.68 28.76 -15.00
CA GLY A 319 6.27 28.44 -14.71
C GLY A 319 5.48 29.60 -14.07
N GLY A 320 6.13 30.75 -13.88
CA GLY A 320 5.54 31.95 -13.28
C GLY A 320 5.16 31.73 -11.81
N ARG A 321 6.12 31.30 -10.98
CA ARG A 321 5.94 30.97 -9.56
C ARG A 321 6.87 31.73 -8.64
#